data_AF-A0A350W5R2-F1
#
_entry.id   AF-A0A350W5R2-F1
#
_cell.length_a   1.000
_cell.length_b   1.000
_cell.length_c   1.000
_cell.angle_alpha   90.00
_cell.angle_beta   90.00
_cell.angle_gamma   90.00
#
_symmetry.space_group_name_H-M   'P 1'
#
loop_
_entity.id
_entity.type
_entity.pdbx_description
1 polymer ?
#
loop_
_entity_poly.entity_id
_entity_poly.type
_entity_poly.pdbx_seq_one_letter_code
_entity_poly.pdbx_strand_id
1 'polypeptide(L)'
;MTLKEFKNKLKAIEKQGFIRSKRKNNTGIGYTLETLLDIKENNIKLPDLGKIELKSKRKNVSTFVTMFTFNSGVWKIHQSDVIKTYGYKDKQKRKALKCFVRVTPNAQGLYLKVTKQALQMYHTDKTLIAEWDAISLLQYFSAKLPSLILVLADTRRDENDREEFHYNEAYLLKTPSKTGLLKLIEQGFVVVDLRMHLKSSGGVRNRGTAFRVEEKNLIQCFTEKIKLL
;
A
#
# COMPACT_ATOMS: atom_id res chain seq x y z
N MET A 1 20.74 14.32 6.53
CA MET A 1 20.13 15.22 5.53
C MET A 1 19.03 16.02 6.23
N THR A 2 18.98 17.33 6.06
CA THR A 2 17.88 18.18 6.56
C THR A 2 16.71 18.22 5.57
N LEU A 3 15.52 18.65 5.98
CA LEU A 3 14.39 18.82 5.05
C LEU A 3 14.70 19.87 3.96
N LYS A 4 15.46 20.92 4.31
CA LYS A 4 15.90 21.97 3.38
C LYS A 4 16.84 21.41 2.31
N GLU A 5 17.84 20.62 2.73
CA GLU A 5 18.74 19.91 1.80
C GLU A 5 17.97 18.97 0.88
N PHE A 6 17.04 18.19 1.44
CA PHE A 6 16.19 17.28 0.67
C PHE A 6 15.39 18.03 -0.41
N LYS A 7 14.73 19.14 -0.04
CA LYS A 7 14.00 20.00 -0.99
C LYS A 7 14.91 20.55 -2.08
N ASN A 8 16.12 21.00 -1.74
CA ASN A 8 17.06 21.53 -2.71
C ASN A 8 17.54 20.46 -3.70
N LYS A 9 17.88 19.26 -3.21
CA LYS A 9 18.21 18.11 -4.06
C LYS A 9 17.05 17.72 -4.97
N LEU A 10 15.83 17.65 -4.44
CA LEU A 10 14.63 17.38 -5.23
C LEU A 10 14.40 18.42 -6.33
N LYS A 11 14.57 19.72 -6.05
CA LYS A 11 14.48 20.77 -7.07
C LYS A 11 15.55 20.64 -8.15
N ALA A 12 16.76 20.24 -7.78
CA ALA A 12 17.83 19.99 -8.74
C ALA A 12 17.54 18.76 -9.63
N ILE A 13 16.86 17.75 -9.09
CA ILE A 13 16.40 16.58 -9.85
C ILE A 13 15.24 16.97 -10.79
N GLU A 14 14.27 17.75 -10.32
CA GLU A 14 13.13 18.21 -11.12
C GLU A 14 13.58 19.02 -12.34
N LYS A 15 14.57 19.90 -12.18
CA LYS A 15 15.16 20.70 -13.27
C LYS A 15 15.90 19.89 -14.34
N GLN A 16 16.30 18.65 -14.05
CA GLN A 16 16.94 17.77 -15.05
C GLN A 16 15.93 17.22 -16.07
N GLY A 17 14.63 17.39 -15.85
CA GLY A 17 13.60 16.86 -16.74
C GLY A 17 13.51 15.33 -16.65
N PHE A 18 13.42 14.66 -17.80
CA PHE A 18 13.31 13.21 -17.87
C PHE A 18 14.67 12.54 -17.64
N ILE A 19 14.75 11.72 -16.60
CA ILE A 19 15.95 10.97 -16.23
C ILE A 19 15.72 9.49 -16.52
N ARG A 20 16.64 8.89 -17.27
CA ARG A 20 16.59 7.45 -17.58
C ARG A 20 16.61 6.59 -16.32
N SER A 21 15.75 5.57 -16.31
CA SER A 21 15.68 4.60 -15.22
C SER A 21 17.01 3.85 -15.04
N LYS A 22 17.48 3.80 -13.79
CA LYS A 22 18.68 3.05 -13.39
C LYS A 22 18.41 1.57 -13.14
N ARG A 23 17.15 1.11 -13.20
CA ARG A 23 16.77 -0.29 -12.98
C ARG A 23 15.50 -0.66 -13.74
N LYS A 24 15.47 -1.86 -14.34
CA LYS A 24 14.28 -2.36 -15.04
C LYS A 24 13.11 -2.61 -14.07
N ASN A 25 11.89 -2.62 -14.61
CA ASN A 25 10.63 -2.95 -13.94
C ASN A 25 10.12 -1.91 -12.92
N ASN A 26 9.04 -2.26 -12.21
CA ASN A 26 8.28 -1.37 -11.33
C ASN A 26 9.14 -0.68 -10.25
N THR A 27 10.21 -1.32 -9.78
CA THR A 27 11.13 -0.77 -8.77
C THR A 27 12.09 0.29 -9.30
N GLY A 28 12.16 0.48 -10.63
CA GLY A 28 13.06 1.44 -11.28
C GLY A 28 12.88 2.87 -10.80
N ILE A 29 11.62 3.31 -10.62
CA ILE A 29 11.30 4.68 -10.18
C ILE A 29 11.80 5.00 -8.76
N GLY A 30 11.73 4.02 -7.84
CA GLY A 30 12.24 4.15 -6.47
C GLY A 30 13.75 4.21 -6.48
N TYR A 31 14.35 3.17 -7.07
CA TYR A 31 15.78 3.01 -7.14
C TYR A 31 16.49 4.20 -7.81
N THR A 32 15.93 4.72 -8.89
CA THR A 32 16.49 5.87 -9.61
C THR A 32 16.50 7.12 -8.73
N LEU A 33 15.37 7.43 -8.07
CA LEU A 33 15.28 8.58 -7.16
C LEU A 33 16.22 8.45 -5.97
N GLU A 34 16.26 7.27 -5.33
CA GLU A 34 17.15 6.98 -4.19
C GLU A 34 18.61 7.18 -4.58
N THR A 35 19.00 6.71 -5.77
CA THR A 35 20.36 6.91 -6.29
C THR A 35 20.66 8.38 -6.57
N LEU A 36 19.70 9.15 -7.12
CA LEU A 36 19.88 10.58 -7.39
C LEU A 36 19.99 11.42 -6.11
N LEU A 37 19.31 10.99 -5.04
CA LEU A 37 19.34 11.65 -3.73
C LEU A 37 20.54 11.24 -2.87
N ASP A 38 21.30 10.22 -3.30
CA ASP A 38 22.37 9.56 -2.55
C ASP A 38 21.85 8.95 -1.23
N ILE A 39 20.79 8.15 -1.33
CA ILE A 39 20.13 7.48 -0.20
C ILE A 39 20.27 5.96 -0.40
N LYS A 40 20.87 5.27 0.58
CA LYS A 40 21.09 3.80 0.54
C LYS A 40 19.92 2.96 1.07
N GLU A 41 19.04 3.54 1.89
CA GLU A 41 17.90 2.84 2.51
C GLU A 41 16.59 3.63 2.30
N ASN A 42 15.44 2.95 2.11
CA ASN A 42 14.11 3.57 1.90
C ASN A 42 13.61 4.52 3.01
N ASN A 43 14.42 4.75 4.04
CA ASN A 43 14.09 5.56 5.19
C ASN A 43 15.05 6.73 5.34
N ILE A 44 14.50 7.93 5.34
CA ILE A 44 15.27 9.16 5.54
C ILE A 44 15.18 9.52 7.02
N LYS A 45 16.34 9.70 7.67
CA LYS A 45 16.39 10.33 9.00
C LYS A 45 16.49 11.84 8.80
N LEU A 46 15.40 12.55 9.10
CA LEU A 46 15.38 14.01 9.14
C LEU A 46 15.44 14.44 10.62
N PRO A 47 16.37 15.34 11.00
CA PRO A 47 16.58 15.74 12.40
C PRO A 47 15.29 16.11 13.15
N ASP A 48 14.39 16.85 12.50
CA ASP A 48 13.17 17.38 13.13
C ASP A 48 11.93 16.48 12.96
N LEU A 49 12.04 15.40 12.19
CA LEU A 49 10.89 14.58 11.77
C LEU A 49 11.12 13.08 11.97
N GLY A 50 12.27 12.69 12.50
CA GLY A 50 12.63 11.30 12.73
C GLY A 50 12.82 10.51 11.44
N LYS A 51 12.44 9.24 11.48
CA LYS A 51 12.50 8.31 10.35
C LYS A 51 11.26 8.50 9.47
N ILE A 52 11.46 8.98 8.25
CA ILE A 52 10.40 9.18 7.25
C ILE A 52 10.59 8.17 6.12
N GLU A 53 9.52 7.48 5.76
CA GLU A 53 9.49 6.61 4.58
C GLU A 53 9.54 7.47 3.32
N LEU A 54 10.41 7.13 2.35
CA LEU A 54 10.40 7.72 1.01
C LEU A 54 9.70 6.77 0.04
N LYS A 55 8.76 7.30 -0.75
CA LYS A 55 8.18 6.57 -1.89
C LYS A 55 8.13 7.45 -3.12
N SER A 56 8.49 6.87 -4.26
CA SER A 56 8.25 7.49 -5.56
C SER A 56 7.18 6.72 -6.35
N LYS A 57 6.43 7.46 -7.18
CA LYS A 57 5.29 6.93 -7.94
C LYS A 57 5.16 7.55 -9.32
N ARG A 58 4.68 6.73 -10.25
CA ARG A 58 4.32 7.15 -11.61
C ARG A 58 2.98 7.86 -11.53
N LYS A 59 2.85 9.03 -12.15
CA LYS A 59 1.56 9.70 -12.27
C LYS A 59 0.61 8.89 -13.15
N ASN A 60 -0.68 8.98 -12.88
CA ASN A 60 -1.76 8.37 -13.67
C ASN A 60 -1.76 6.83 -13.77
N VAL A 61 -0.97 6.13 -12.95
CA VAL A 61 -1.03 4.66 -12.87
C VAL A 61 -1.93 4.24 -11.71
N SER A 62 -2.97 3.46 -12.02
CA SER A 62 -3.85 2.88 -10.99
C SER A 62 -3.28 1.55 -10.50
N THR A 63 -2.30 1.62 -9.59
CA THR A 63 -1.75 0.43 -8.92
C THR A 63 -2.05 0.43 -7.44
N PHE A 64 -2.22 -0.77 -6.86
CA PHE A 64 -2.42 -0.94 -5.42
C PHE A 64 -1.10 -1.02 -4.67
N VAL A 65 -0.92 -0.17 -3.67
CA VAL A 65 0.20 -0.27 -2.70
C VAL A 65 -0.25 -0.89 -1.41
N THR A 66 0.59 -1.75 -0.83
CA THR A 66 0.40 -2.24 0.54
C THR A 66 0.75 -1.14 1.52
N MET A 67 -0.22 -0.75 2.35
CA MET A 67 -0.01 0.18 3.47
C MET A 67 0.56 -0.57 4.68
N PHE A 68 -0.11 -1.65 5.08
CA PHE A 68 0.28 -2.49 6.21
C PHE A 68 -0.33 -3.89 6.08
N THR A 69 0.08 -4.80 6.95
CA THR A 69 -0.51 -6.15 7.08
C THR A 69 -1.01 -6.37 8.50
N PHE A 70 -2.19 -6.97 8.68
CA PHE A 70 -2.75 -7.21 10.01
C PHE A 70 -3.59 -8.49 10.05
N ASN A 71 -3.15 -9.47 10.88
CA ASN A 71 -3.81 -10.78 11.04
C ASN A 71 -4.13 -11.18 12.48
N SER A 72 -3.50 -10.57 13.48
CA SER A 72 -3.51 -11.11 14.85
C SER A 72 -4.88 -10.90 15.50
N GLY A 73 -5.52 -11.98 15.96
CA GLY A 73 -6.80 -11.93 16.68
C GLY A 73 -8.05 -11.57 15.85
N VAL A 74 -7.94 -11.54 14.51
CA VAL A 74 -9.00 -10.97 13.65
C VAL A 74 -9.98 -12.03 13.11
N TRP A 75 -9.54 -13.28 13.00
CA TRP A 75 -10.29 -14.35 12.34
C TRP A 75 -11.33 -14.93 13.30
N LYS A 76 -12.59 -14.98 12.87
CA LYS A 76 -13.70 -15.58 13.65
C LYS A 76 -13.91 -17.06 13.31
N ILE A 77 -13.30 -17.51 12.22
CA ILE A 77 -13.28 -18.90 11.76
C ILE A 77 -11.83 -19.28 11.48
N HIS A 78 -11.46 -20.54 11.71
CA HIS A 78 -10.13 -21.03 11.37
C HIS A 78 -9.82 -20.78 9.89
N GLN A 79 -8.68 -20.15 9.61
CA GLN A 79 -8.27 -19.82 8.24
C GLN A 79 -8.27 -21.03 7.30
N SER A 80 -7.95 -22.23 7.81
CA SER A 80 -7.98 -23.47 7.03
C SER A 80 -9.38 -23.75 6.50
N ASP A 81 -10.40 -23.52 7.30
CA ASP A 81 -11.79 -23.82 6.96
C ASP A 81 -12.32 -22.76 6.02
N VAL A 82 -11.98 -21.49 6.24
CA VAL A 82 -12.24 -20.41 5.27
C VAL A 82 -11.65 -20.75 3.88
N ILE A 83 -10.42 -21.26 3.83
CA ILE A 83 -9.78 -21.66 2.56
C ILE A 83 -10.44 -22.90 1.95
N LYS A 84 -10.84 -23.89 2.76
CA LYS A 84 -11.51 -25.11 2.27
C LYS A 84 -12.87 -24.76 1.66
N THR A 85 -13.66 -23.95 2.37
CA THR A 85 -15.02 -23.56 1.99
C THR A 85 -15.03 -22.59 0.81
N TYR A 86 -14.32 -21.47 0.91
CA TYR A 86 -14.43 -20.35 -0.05
C TYR A 86 -13.24 -20.24 -1.02
N GLY A 87 -12.21 -21.06 -0.84
CA GLY A 87 -11.00 -21.03 -1.68
C GLY A 87 -11.14 -21.83 -2.99
N TYR A 88 -10.17 -21.62 -3.87
CA TYR A 88 -10.07 -22.23 -5.20
C TYR A 88 -8.72 -22.95 -5.37
N LYS A 89 -8.56 -23.75 -6.43
CA LYS A 89 -7.25 -24.31 -6.79
C LYS A 89 -6.44 -23.26 -7.57
N ASP A 90 -5.30 -22.85 -7.04
CA ASP A 90 -4.42 -21.89 -7.74
C ASP A 90 -3.64 -22.54 -8.89
N LYS A 91 -2.84 -21.75 -9.62
CA LYS A 91 -2.00 -22.23 -10.73
C LYS A 91 -1.03 -23.36 -10.34
N GLN A 92 -0.69 -23.48 -9.05
CA GLN A 92 0.16 -24.55 -8.51
C GLN A 92 -0.69 -25.71 -7.96
N LYS A 93 -1.97 -25.77 -8.31
CA LYS A 93 -2.96 -26.78 -7.88
C LYS A 93 -3.17 -26.84 -6.36
N ARG A 94 -2.78 -25.81 -5.60
CA ARG A 94 -3.01 -25.73 -4.15
C ARG A 94 -4.38 -25.14 -3.86
N LYS A 95 -5.06 -25.62 -2.83
CA LYS A 95 -6.26 -24.95 -2.30
C LYS A 95 -5.83 -23.61 -1.66
N ALA A 96 -6.33 -22.51 -2.20
CA ALA A 96 -5.89 -21.16 -1.90
C ALA A 96 -7.06 -20.19 -1.81
N LEU A 97 -6.87 -19.13 -1.04
CA LEU A 97 -7.76 -17.97 -1.01
C LEU A 97 -6.89 -16.73 -1.22
N LYS A 98 -6.77 -16.34 -2.49
CA LYS A 98 -5.99 -15.19 -2.94
C LYS A 98 -6.89 -14.26 -3.74
N CYS A 99 -7.36 -13.20 -3.10
CA CYS A 99 -8.35 -12.29 -3.68
C CYS A 99 -8.36 -10.95 -2.94
N PHE A 100 -8.77 -9.89 -3.64
CA PHE A 100 -9.14 -8.63 -3.01
C PHE A 100 -10.58 -8.70 -2.50
N VAL A 101 -10.82 -8.12 -1.33
CA VAL A 101 -12.13 -7.98 -0.72
C VAL A 101 -12.40 -6.48 -0.58
N ARG A 102 -13.56 -6.05 -1.08
CA ARG A 102 -14.07 -4.67 -1.07
C ARG A 102 -15.41 -4.65 -0.36
N VAL A 103 -16.06 -3.49 -0.28
CA VAL A 103 -17.44 -3.38 0.25
C VAL A 103 -18.47 -4.13 -0.60
N THR A 104 -18.17 -4.37 -1.87
CA THR A 104 -18.97 -5.22 -2.75
C THR A 104 -18.47 -6.67 -2.74
N PRO A 105 -19.36 -7.66 -2.87
CA PRO A 105 -18.97 -9.06 -3.01
C PRO A 105 -18.02 -9.30 -4.17
N ASN A 106 -16.94 -10.03 -3.90
CA ASN A 106 -16.04 -10.53 -4.93
C ASN A 106 -16.52 -11.88 -5.48
N ALA A 107 -15.75 -12.46 -6.41
CA ALA A 107 -16.08 -13.76 -7.04
C ALA A 107 -16.11 -14.95 -6.07
N GLN A 108 -15.57 -14.81 -4.86
CA GLN A 108 -15.64 -15.80 -3.78
C GLN A 108 -16.75 -15.47 -2.77
N GLY A 109 -17.63 -14.49 -3.08
CA GLY A 109 -18.71 -14.05 -2.20
C GLY A 109 -18.25 -13.25 -0.98
N LEU A 110 -16.97 -12.87 -0.88
CA LEU A 110 -16.44 -12.13 0.26
C LEU A 110 -16.65 -10.63 0.06
N TYR A 111 -17.06 -9.93 1.13
CA TYR A 111 -17.20 -8.47 1.14
C TYR A 111 -16.90 -7.87 2.52
N LEU A 112 -16.68 -6.56 2.55
CA LEU A 112 -16.40 -5.76 3.74
C LEU A 112 -17.64 -4.99 4.17
N LYS A 113 -17.84 -4.90 5.48
CA LYS A 113 -18.78 -3.98 6.12
C LYS A 113 -18.01 -3.08 7.08
N VAL A 114 -18.14 -1.77 6.89
CA VAL A 114 -17.48 -0.76 7.73
C VAL A 114 -18.47 -0.26 8.78
N THR A 115 -18.01 -0.15 10.03
CA THR A 115 -18.74 0.50 11.12
C THR A 115 -17.81 1.50 11.80
N LYS A 116 -18.34 2.29 12.75
CA LYS A 116 -17.52 3.23 13.53
C LYS A 116 -16.48 2.51 14.40
N GLN A 117 -16.79 1.29 14.84
CA GLN A 117 -15.99 0.51 15.78
C GLN A 117 -15.08 -0.50 15.08
N ALA A 118 -15.49 -1.03 13.93
CA ALA A 118 -14.77 -2.13 13.29
C ALA A 118 -14.91 -2.15 11.77
N LEU A 119 -13.96 -2.83 11.14
CA LEU A 119 -14.10 -3.37 9.80
C LEU A 119 -14.40 -4.86 9.91
N GLN A 120 -15.48 -5.30 9.29
CA GLN A 120 -15.87 -6.71 9.28
C GLN A 120 -15.79 -7.27 7.86
N MET A 121 -15.40 -8.54 7.73
CA MET A 121 -15.43 -9.28 6.48
C MET A 121 -16.45 -10.40 6.58
N TYR A 122 -17.42 -10.38 5.68
CA TYR A 122 -18.49 -11.37 5.58
C TYR A 122 -18.38 -12.16 4.29
N HIS A 123 -19.03 -13.32 4.26
CA HIS A 123 -19.41 -14.00 3.04
C HIS A 123 -20.90 -13.75 2.73
N THR A 124 -21.32 -13.89 1.47
CA THR A 124 -22.71 -13.66 1.03
C THR A 124 -23.73 -14.56 1.71
N ASP A 125 -23.30 -15.71 2.26
CA ASP A 125 -24.10 -16.60 3.11
C ASP A 125 -24.34 -16.06 4.55
N LYS A 126 -23.95 -14.81 4.82
CA LYS A 126 -24.03 -14.10 6.11
C LYS A 126 -23.01 -14.53 7.17
N THR A 127 -22.09 -15.41 6.83
CA THR A 127 -21.01 -15.81 7.76
C THR A 127 -20.04 -14.66 8.01
N LEU A 128 -19.80 -14.33 9.28
CA LEU A 128 -18.75 -13.40 9.68
C LEU A 128 -17.40 -14.14 9.69
N ILE A 129 -16.48 -13.74 8.80
CA ILE A 129 -15.19 -14.41 8.60
C ILE A 129 -14.09 -13.78 9.46
N ALA A 130 -14.02 -12.46 9.48
CA ALA A 130 -13.01 -11.73 10.23
C ALA A 130 -13.51 -10.34 10.65
N GLU A 131 -12.90 -9.79 11.69
CA GLU A 131 -13.19 -8.47 12.22
C GLU A 131 -11.91 -7.81 12.70
N TRP A 132 -11.71 -6.57 12.29
CA TRP A 132 -10.63 -5.71 12.74
C TRP A 132 -11.23 -4.54 13.51
N ASP A 133 -10.84 -4.37 14.77
CA ASP A 133 -11.14 -3.16 15.51
C ASP A 133 -10.52 -1.92 14.81
N ALA A 134 -11.31 -0.85 14.72
CA ALA A 134 -10.93 0.34 13.98
C ALA A 134 -9.80 1.14 14.66
N ILE A 135 -9.64 1.03 15.99
CA ILE A 135 -8.50 1.63 16.70
C ILE A 135 -7.21 0.88 16.36
N SER A 136 -7.26 -0.44 16.38
CA SER A 136 -6.16 -1.33 16.03
C SER A 136 -5.72 -1.13 14.57
N LEU A 137 -6.67 -0.98 13.63
CA LEU A 137 -6.35 -0.64 12.23
C LEU A 137 -5.52 0.64 12.12
N LEU A 138 -5.93 1.69 12.84
CA LEU A 138 -5.18 2.93 12.89
C LEU A 138 -3.79 2.72 13.50
N GLN A 139 -3.69 2.00 14.61
CA GLN A 139 -2.39 1.76 15.26
C GLN A 139 -1.40 1.05 14.32
N TYR A 140 -1.84 -0.02 13.65
CA TYR A 140 -0.98 -0.74 12.68
C TYR A 140 -0.63 0.13 11.47
N PHE A 141 -1.57 0.94 10.97
CA PHE A 141 -1.29 1.88 9.90
C PHE A 141 -0.27 2.93 10.33
N SER A 142 -0.49 3.59 11.46
CA SER A 142 0.38 4.64 12.01
C SER A 142 1.76 4.13 12.39
N ALA A 143 1.87 2.91 12.93
CA ALA A 143 3.17 2.31 13.23
C ALA A 143 3.97 2.03 11.96
N LYS A 144 3.30 1.66 10.86
CA LYS A 144 3.98 1.32 9.60
C LYS A 144 4.29 2.53 8.73
N LEU A 145 3.42 3.54 8.74
CA LEU A 145 3.51 4.76 7.93
C LEU A 145 3.21 5.99 8.79
N PRO A 146 4.04 6.31 9.81
CA PRO A 146 3.81 7.47 10.69
C PRO A 146 3.93 8.80 9.92
N SER A 147 4.82 8.83 8.94
CA SER A 147 5.03 9.94 8.01
C SER A 147 5.61 9.39 6.70
N LEU A 148 5.34 10.09 5.60
CA LEU A 148 5.70 9.65 4.25
C LEU A 148 6.09 10.86 3.40
N ILE A 149 7.24 10.78 2.73
CA ILE A 149 7.50 11.63 1.57
C ILE A 149 7.08 10.87 0.33
N LEU A 150 6.10 11.42 -0.39
CA LEU A 150 5.61 10.90 -1.66
C LEU A 150 6.11 11.80 -2.78
N VAL A 151 6.92 11.25 -3.69
CA VAL A 151 7.39 11.93 -4.90
C VAL A 151 6.70 11.34 -6.12
N LEU A 152 6.04 12.18 -6.92
CA LEU A 152 5.35 11.78 -8.13
C LEU A 152 6.21 12.17 -9.34
N ALA A 153 6.22 11.30 -10.35
CA ALA A 153 6.94 11.51 -11.58
C ALA A 153 6.04 11.27 -12.79
N ASP A 154 6.15 12.16 -13.79
CA ASP A 154 5.71 11.85 -15.13
C ASP A 154 6.65 10.82 -15.76
N THR A 155 6.10 10.00 -16.65
CA THR A 155 6.84 8.89 -17.26
C THR A 155 6.75 8.94 -18.78
N ARG A 156 7.86 8.67 -19.45
CA ARG A 156 7.90 8.41 -20.88
C ARG A 156 8.87 7.29 -21.20
N ARG A 157 8.99 6.95 -22.49
CA ARG A 157 10.06 6.09 -22.99
C ARG A 157 10.91 6.85 -24.00
N ASP A 158 12.20 6.57 -23.99
CA ASP A 158 13.13 7.08 -25.00
C ASP A 158 13.05 6.26 -26.31
N GLU A 159 13.84 6.66 -27.30
CA GLU A 159 13.94 6.02 -28.63
C GLU A 159 14.34 4.53 -28.58
N ASN A 160 14.91 4.06 -27.47
CA ASN A 160 15.33 2.67 -27.26
C ASN A 160 14.35 1.89 -26.37
N ASP A 161 13.11 2.37 -26.24
CA ASP A 161 12.07 1.81 -25.37
C ASP A 161 12.44 1.79 -23.88
N ARG A 162 13.35 2.66 -23.42
CA ARG A 162 13.80 2.70 -22.02
C ARG A 162 13.00 3.72 -21.24
N GLU A 163 12.53 3.32 -20.07
CA GLU A 163 11.70 4.16 -19.21
C GLU A 163 12.50 5.35 -18.65
N GLU A 164 11.90 6.53 -18.70
CA GLU A 164 12.43 7.77 -18.11
C GLU A 164 11.41 8.40 -17.15
N PHE A 165 11.91 9.07 -16.12
CA PHE A 165 11.11 9.68 -15.05
C PHE A 165 11.41 11.17 -14.93
N HIS A 166 10.38 12.01 -14.93
CA HIS A 166 10.49 13.42 -14.53
C HIS A 166 9.84 13.60 -13.16
N TYR A 167 10.66 13.62 -12.10
CA TYR A 167 10.20 13.80 -10.72
C TYR A 167 9.83 15.26 -10.46
N ASN A 168 8.55 15.59 -10.52
CA ASN A 168 8.09 16.98 -10.63
C ASN A 168 7.02 17.40 -9.62
N GLU A 169 6.68 16.53 -8.67
CA GLU A 169 5.73 16.84 -7.61
C GLU A 169 6.08 16.04 -6.36
N ALA A 170 6.01 16.66 -5.19
CA ALA A 170 6.35 15.97 -3.95
C ALA A 170 5.58 16.50 -2.75
N TYR A 171 5.23 15.59 -1.84
CA TYR A 171 4.51 15.91 -0.60
C TYR A 171 5.16 15.24 0.60
N LEU A 172 5.23 15.96 1.71
CA LEU A 172 5.38 15.39 3.04
C LEU A 172 3.97 15.19 3.62
N LEU A 173 3.64 13.94 3.90
CA LEU A 173 2.37 13.50 4.46
C LEU A 173 2.59 13.09 5.92
N LYS A 174 1.77 13.62 6.83
CA LYS A 174 1.86 13.35 8.27
C LYS A 174 0.47 13.09 8.84
N THR A 175 0.46 12.52 10.04
CA THR A 175 -0.77 12.29 10.82
C THR A 175 -1.75 11.36 10.07
N PRO A 176 -1.47 10.05 10.07
CA PRO A 176 -2.35 9.04 9.51
C PRO A 176 -3.78 9.16 10.04
N SER A 177 -4.75 9.15 9.14
CA SER A 177 -6.15 9.45 9.45
C SER A 177 -6.99 8.20 9.60
N LYS A 178 -7.57 7.98 10.79
CA LYS A 178 -8.56 6.91 11.00
C LYS A 178 -9.78 7.10 10.12
N THR A 179 -10.33 8.31 10.11
CA THR A 179 -11.53 8.65 9.34
C THR A 179 -11.24 8.59 7.85
N GLY A 180 -10.07 9.07 7.41
CA GLY A 180 -9.61 8.93 6.03
C GLY A 180 -9.49 7.47 5.59
N LEU A 181 -8.84 6.63 6.41
CA LEU A 181 -8.69 5.20 6.12
C LEU A 181 -10.05 4.50 6.00
N LEU A 182 -10.96 4.66 6.96
CA LEU A 182 -12.27 4.02 6.93
C LEU A 182 -13.12 4.51 5.75
N LYS A 183 -13.13 5.81 5.47
CA LYS A 183 -13.86 6.40 4.34
C LYS A 183 -13.36 5.83 3.00
N LEU A 184 -12.04 5.68 2.83
CA LEU A 184 -11.49 5.08 1.61
C LEU A 184 -11.81 3.59 1.48
N ILE A 185 -11.96 2.86 2.59
CA ILE A 185 -12.46 1.48 2.57
C ILE A 185 -13.93 1.46 2.13
N GLU A 186 -14.77 2.34 2.69
CA GLU A 186 -16.19 2.47 2.33
C GLU A 186 -16.38 2.81 0.84
N GLN A 187 -15.53 3.69 0.31
CA GLN A 187 -15.51 4.06 -1.11
C GLN A 187 -14.88 2.97 -2.01
N GLY A 188 -14.35 1.90 -1.42
CA GLY A 188 -13.70 0.80 -2.12
C GLY A 188 -12.29 1.11 -2.63
N PHE A 189 -11.72 2.29 -2.34
CA PHE A 189 -10.35 2.67 -2.73
C PHE A 189 -9.26 1.98 -1.90
N VAL A 190 -9.62 1.54 -0.69
CA VAL A 190 -8.81 0.62 0.12
C VAL A 190 -9.44 -0.77 0.10
N VAL A 191 -8.62 -1.79 -0.12
CA VAL A 191 -9.03 -3.18 -0.22
C VAL A 191 -8.28 -4.05 0.78
N VAL A 192 -8.91 -5.15 1.19
CA VAL A 192 -8.26 -6.21 1.95
C VAL A 192 -7.80 -7.29 0.99
N ASP A 193 -6.49 -7.54 0.93
CA ASP A 193 -5.86 -8.54 0.07
C ASP A 193 -5.54 -9.80 0.87
N LEU A 194 -6.35 -10.84 0.67
CA LEU A 194 -6.12 -12.17 1.21
C LEU A 194 -5.06 -12.88 0.39
N ARG A 195 -4.07 -13.47 1.07
CA ARG A 195 -2.91 -14.11 0.42
C ARG A 195 -2.58 -15.45 1.07
N MET A 196 -3.57 -16.34 1.12
CA MET A 196 -3.49 -17.58 1.88
C MET A 196 -3.54 -18.81 0.97
N HIS A 197 -2.88 -19.89 1.40
CA HIS A 197 -3.05 -21.22 0.82
C HIS A 197 -2.77 -22.30 1.86
N LEU A 198 -3.32 -23.50 1.61
CA LEU A 198 -2.95 -24.69 2.37
C LEU A 198 -1.60 -25.22 1.89
N LYS A 199 -0.75 -25.58 2.86
CA LYS A 199 0.45 -26.39 2.63
C LYS A 199 0.04 -27.84 2.38
N SER A 200 0.97 -28.65 1.85
CA SER A 200 0.78 -30.11 1.72
C SER A 200 0.46 -30.78 3.06
N SER A 201 1.02 -30.26 4.17
CA SER A 201 0.74 -30.74 5.53
C SER A 201 -0.64 -30.36 6.08
N GLY A 202 -1.48 -29.66 5.31
CA GLY A 202 -2.78 -29.15 5.77
C GLY A 202 -2.73 -27.82 6.53
N GLY A 203 -1.55 -27.40 6.99
CA GLY A 203 -1.36 -26.12 7.66
C GLY A 203 -1.55 -24.90 6.74
N VAL A 204 -1.94 -23.76 7.31
CA VAL A 204 -2.15 -22.53 6.53
C VAL A 204 -0.85 -21.76 6.33
N ARG A 205 -0.57 -21.37 5.08
CA ARG A 205 0.43 -20.35 4.75
C ARG A 205 -0.28 -19.05 4.41
N ASN A 206 -0.38 -18.16 5.39
CA ASN A 206 -0.82 -16.78 5.20
C ASN A 206 0.40 -15.87 5.01
N ARG A 207 0.51 -15.17 3.87
CA ARG A 207 1.58 -14.18 3.60
C ARG A 207 1.31 -12.81 4.24
N GLY A 208 0.28 -12.73 5.07
CA GLY A 208 -0.27 -11.55 5.69
C GLY A 208 -1.47 -11.02 4.91
N THR A 209 -2.58 -10.79 5.60
CA THR A 209 -3.72 -10.02 5.12
C THR A 209 -3.30 -8.57 4.98
N ALA A 210 -3.21 -8.10 3.73
CA ALA A 210 -2.66 -6.80 3.41
C ALA A 210 -3.79 -5.78 3.20
N PHE A 211 -3.64 -4.60 3.80
CA PHE A 211 -4.48 -3.45 3.50
C PHE A 211 -3.81 -2.66 2.39
N ARG A 212 -4.48 -2.56 1.25
CA ARG A 212 -3.94 -1.90 0.07
C ARG A 212 -4.79 -0.74 -0.36
N VAL A 213 -4.17 0.34 -0.81
CA VAL A 213 -4.86 1.51 -1.37
C VAL A 213 -4.43 1.72 -2.81
N GLU A 214 -5.35 2.20 -3.65
CA GLU A 214 -4.99 2.73 -4.96
C GLU A 214 -3.99 3.88 -4.76
N GLU A 215 -2.86 3.86 -5.44
CA GLU A 215 -1.75 4.77 -5.21
C GLU A 215 -2.14 6.25 -5.25
N LYS A 216 -3.01 6.63 -6.19
CA LYS A 216 -3.57 7.99 -6.31
C LYS A 216 -4.32 8.46 -5.05
N ASN A 217 -4.84 7.53 -4.26
CA ASN A 217 -5.63 7.80 -3.07
C ASN A 217 -4.80 7.73 -1.78
N LEU A 218 -3.52 7.32 -1.83
CA LEU A 218 -2.68 7.21 -0.64
C LEU A 218 -2.55 8.54 0.12
N ILE A 219 -2.52 9.67 -0.60
CA ILE A 219 -2.47 11.01 -0.01
C ILE A 219 -3.67 11.26 0.92
N GLN A 220 -4.85 10.73 0.59
CA GLN A 220 -6.08 10.92 1.35
C GLN A 220 -6.09 10.16 2.68
N CYS A 221 -5.13 9.25 2.90
CA CYS A 221 -4.96 8.56 4.18
C CYS A 221 -4.31 9.41 5.27
N PHE A 222 -3.90 10.66 4.98
CA PHE A 222 -3.17 11.54 5.89
C PHE A 222 -3.91 12.88 6.04
N THR A 223 -3.90 13.48 7.23
CA THR A 223 -4.56 14.78 7.46
C THR A 223 -3.67 15.97 7.16
N GLU A 224 -2.35 15.83 7.35
CA GLU A 224 -1.39 16.88 7.06
C GLU A 224 -0.68 16.62 5.74
N LYS A 225 -0.75 17.61 4.82
CA LYS A 225 -0.14 17.57 3.50
C LYS A 225 0.68 18.83 3.27
N ILE A 226 2.00 18.68 3.17
CA ILE A 226 2.93 19.79 2.93
C ILE A 226 3.59 19.60 1.56
N LYS A 227 3.40 20.54 0.64
CA LYS A 227 4.04 20.49 -0.70
C LYS A 227 5.55 20.76 -0.59
N LEU A 228 6.35 19.93 -1.26
CA LEU A 228 7.81 19.98 -1.26
C LEU A 228 8.37 20.40 -2.63
N LEU A 229 7.72 19.94 -3.71
CA LEU A 229 7.87 20.35 -5.10
C LEU A 229 6.50 20.73 -5.64
#